data_AF-A0A925G8Q3-F1
#
_entry.id   AF-A0A925G8Q3-F1
#
_cell.length_a   1.000
_cell.length_b   1.000
_cell.length_c   1.000
_cell.angle_alpha   90.00
_cell.angle_beta   90.00
_cell.angle_gamma   90.00
#
_symmetry.space_group_name_H-M   'P 1'
#
loop_
_entity.id
_entity.type
_entity.pdbx_description
1 polymer ?
#
loop_
_entity_poly.entity_id
_entity_poly.type
_entity_poly.pdbx_seq_one_letter_code
_entity_poly.pdbx_strand_id
1 'polypeptide(L)'
;IKVGVISSNGRFVSPEKGNFPEKIKKRLVLKDEKLCFEVSDGVYLTQKDIRQVQLAKGAVRSGVEALLASKNVEASQVDLIQIAGSFGYHLRAKSLIHIGLLPKEFEDKIEFVGNTSKTGGNAFLLNTSFRSEMKKLVEKVEVVELANQPGFDNLFVKCLSF
;
A
#
# COMPACT_ATOMS: atom_id res chain seq x y z
N ILE A 1 -6.89 -3.00 12.91
CA ILE A 1 -8.05 -2.82 12.02
C ILE A 1 -9.02 -4.00 12.19
N LYS A 2 -8.80 -5.17 11.58
CA LYS A 2 -9.72 -6.33 11.69
C LYS A 2 -10.09 -6.74 13.13
N VAL A 3 -9.13 -6.75 14.04
CA VAL A 3 -9.33 -7.12 15.46
C VAL A 3 -9.72 -5.91 16.33
N GLY A 4 -9.90 -4.73 15.73
CA GLY A 4 -10.32 -3.51 16.44
C GLY A 4 -9.23 -2.77 17.24
N VAL A 5 -8.02 -3.34 17.36
CA VAL A 5 -6.89 -2.72 18.09
C VAL A 5 -6.49 -1.35 17.54
N ILE A 6 -6.67 -1.16 16.24
CA ILE A 6 -6.41 0.09 15.54
C ILE A 6 -7.71 0.49 14.83
N SER A 7 -8.20 1.69 15.09
CA SER A 7 -9.38 2.27 14.42
C SER A 7 -9.08 2.69 12.98
N SER A 8 -10.11 3.00 12.19
CA SER A 8 -9.96 3.43 10.78
C SER A 8 -9.09 4.68 10.61
N ASN A 9 -9.11 5.59 11.59
CA ASN A 9 -8.22 6.77 11.58
C ASN A 9 -6.77 6.46 12.00
N GLY A 10 -6.44 5.21 12.34
CA GLY A 10 -5.10 4.75 12.69
C GLY A 10 -4.71 4.92 14.15
N ARG A 11 -5.62 5.30 15.05
CA ARG A 11 -5.33 5.36 16.49
C ARG A 11 -5.41 3.98 17.14
N PHE A 12 -4.54 3.71 18.10
CA PHE A 12 -4.73 2.57 19.00
C PHE A 12 -5.98 2.78 19.86
N VAL A 13 -6.76 1.71 20.02
CA VAL A 13 -7.92 1.67 20.91
C VAL A 13 -7.45 1.13 22.27
N SER A 14 -7.80 1.83 23.36
CA SER A 14 -7.38 1.43 24.69
C SER A 14 -7.96 0.06 25.08
N PRO A 15 -7.25 -0.75 25.90
CA PRO A 15 -7.72 -2.07 26.33
C PRO A 15 -9.08 -2.05 27.03
N GLU A 16 -9.41 -0.96 27.73
CA GLU A 16 -10.68 -0.76 28.44
C GLU A 16 -11.85 -0.47 27.51
N LYS A 17 -11.60 0.22 26.39
CA LYS A 17 -12.64 0.60 25.41
C LYS A 17 -12.88 -0.48 24.37
N GLY A 18 -11.91 -1.37 24.16
CA GLY A 18 -11.94 -2.38 23.12
C GLY A 18 -12.40 -3.75 23.63
N ASN A 19 -13.26 -4.42 22.87
CA ASN A 19 -13.61 -5.81 23.10
C ASN A 19 -12.58 -6.74 22.44
N PHE A 20 -11.42 -6.93 23.09
CA PHE A 20 -10.32 -7.75 22.57
C PHE A 20 -10.17 -9.06 23.34
N PRO A 21 -9.71 -10.15 22.69
CA PRO A 21 -9.26 -11.33 23.41
C PRO A 21 -8.15 -10.98 24.42
N GLU A 22 -8.12 -11.65 25.57
CA GLU A 22 -7.14 -11.36 26.64
C GLU A 22 -5.67 -11.43 26.17
N LYS A 23 -5.37 -12.33 25.23
CA LYS A 23 -4.02 -12.44 24.62
C LYS A 23 -3.60 -11.16 23.88
N ILE A 24 -4.56 -10.43 23.30
CA ILE A 24 -4.34 -9.16 22.60
C ILE A 24 -4.25 -8.01 23.59
N LYS A 25 -5.12 -7.98 24.61
CA LYS A 25 -5.06 -6.95 25.66
C LYS A 25 -3.70 -6.92 26.36
N LYS A 26 -3.16 -8.09 26.71
CA LYS A 26 -1.84 -8.21 27.36
C LYS A 26 -0.68 -7.64 26.53
N ARG A 27 -0.85 -7.54 25.21
CA ARG A 27 0.15 -6.97 24.29
C ARG A 27 -0.01 -5.47 24.08
N LEU A 28 -1.10 -4.87 24.55
CA LEU A 28 -1.28 -3.43 24.55
C LEU A 28 -0.66 -2.85 25.82
N VAL A 29 0.51 -2.25 25.68
CA VAL A 29 1.34 -1.78 26.79
C VAL A 29 1.62 -0.29 26.69
N LEU A 30 1.87 0.35 27.82
CA LEU A 30 2.33 1.73 27.86
C LEU A 30 3.86 1.77 27.85
N LYS A 31 4.43 2.55 26.93
CA LYS A 31 5.86 2.86 26.87
C LYS A 31 5.99 4.38 26.74
N ASP A 32 6.74 5.00 27.66
CA ASP A 32 6.86 6.47 27.73
C ASP A 32 5.48 7.15 27.71
N GLU A 33 4.55 6.63 28.51
CA GLU A 33 3.14 7.06 28.61
C GLU A 33 2.31 6.93 27.34
N LYS A 34 2.84 6.27 26.29
CA LYS A 34 2.15 6.06 25.01
C LYS A 34 1.79 4.61 24.80
N LEU A 35 0.56 4.39 24.33
CA LEU A 35 0.06 3.06 24.00
C LEU A 35 0.79 2.50 22.77
N CYS A 36 1.34 1.30 22.93
CA CYS A 36 2.03 0.53 21.90
C CYS A 36 1.48 -0.90 21.87
N PHE A 37 1.72 -1.61 20.76
CA PHE A 37 1.41 -3.03 20.65
C PHE A 37 2.70 -3.85 20.61
N GLU A 38 2.89 -4.74 21.57
CA GLU A 38 4.03 -5.65 21.66
C GLU A 38 3.85 -6.85 20.72
N VAL A 39 4.68 -6.89 19.67
CA VAL A 39 4.65 -7.92 18.64
C VAL A 39 5.45 -9.14 19.09
N SER A 40 6.57 -8.92 19.75
CA SER A 40 7.38 -9.92 20.44
C SER A 40 8.18 -9.22 21.55
N ASP A 41 8.89 -9.99 22.36
CA ASP A 41 9.76 -9.43 23.41
C ASP A 41 10.70 -8.37 22.83
N GLY A 42 10.68 -7.17 23.41
CA GLY A 42 11.45 -6.01 22.96
C GLY A 42 11.03 -5.36 21.63
N VAL A 43 10.02 -5.88 20.92
CA VAL A 43 9.57 -5.39 19.60
C VAL A 43 8.17 -4.82 19.68
N TYR A 44 8.05 -3.53 19.36
CA TYR A 44 6.81 -2.78 19.51
C TYR A 44 6.37 -2.14 18.20
N LEU A 45 5.06 -2.09 18.00
CA LEU A 45 4.41 -1.27 17.00
C LEU A 45 3.88 -0.02 17.70
N THR A 46 4.40 1.14 17.32
CA THR A 46 4.06 2.43 17.93
C THR A 46 3.02 3.18 17.09
N GLN A 47 2.42 4.21 17.68
CA GLN A 47 1.50 5.10 16.96
C GLN A 47 2.18 5.80 15.77
N LYS A 48 3.50 6.05 15.86
CA LYS A 48 4.30 6.64 14.78
C LYS A 48 4.44 5.65 13.62
N ASP A 49 4.65 4.36 13.90
CA ASP A 49 4.75 3.33 12.87
C ASP A 49 3.43 3.18 12.13
N ILE A 50 2.30 3.19 12.85
CA ILE A 50 0.98 3.20 12.22
C ILE A 50 0.83 4.40 11.28
N ARG A 51 1.28 5.59 11.72
CA ARG A 51 1.22 6.79 10.90
C ARG A 51 2.09 6.68 9.64
N GLN A 52 3.27 6.06 9.71
CA GLN A 52 4.11 5.82 8.54
C GLN A 52 3.44 4.87 7.54
N VAL A 53 2.78 3.81 8.03
CA VAL A 53 1.99 2.92 7.16
C VAL A 53 0.86 3.68 6.48
N GLN A 54 0.13 4.55 7.21
CA GLN A 54 -0.92 5.38 6.63
C GLN A 54 -0.40 6.29 5.51
N LEU A 55 0.74 6.96 5.72
CA LEU A 55 1.35 7.83 4.73
C LEU A 55 1.78 7.05 3.49
N ALA A 56 2.48 5.92 3.69
CA ALA A 56 2.94 5.07 2.59
C ALA A 56 1.76 4.52 1.77
N LYS A 57 0.73 3.97 2.44
CA LYS A 57 -0.43 3.46 1.72
C LYS A 57 -1.24 4.55 1.06
N GLY A 58 -1.33 5.73 1.69
CA GLY A 58 -2.09 6.86 1.20
C GLY A 58 -1.50 7.36 -0.11
N ALA A 59 -0.16 7.42 -0.18
CA ALA A 59 0.56 7.83 -1.38
C ALA A 59 0.32 6.87 -2.56
N VAL A 60 0.40 5.56 -2.31
CA VAL A 60 0.12 4.55 -3.34
C VAL A 60 -1.33 4.62 -3.79
N ARG A 61 -2.29 4.63 -2.84
CA ARG A 61 -3.72 4.65 -3.15
C ARG A 61 -4.11 5.91 -3.91
N SER A 62 -3.66 7.09 -3.47
CA SER A 62 -3.96 8.35 -4.15
C SER A 62 -3.32 8.43 -5.53
N GLY A 63 -2.13 7.86 -5.72
CA GLY A 63 -1.51 7.74 -7.04
C GLY A 63 -2.33 6.88 -8.00
N VAL A 64 -2.81 5.73 -7.53
CA VAL A 64 -3.71 4.86 -8.33
C VAL A 64 -5.00 5.61 -8.71
N GLU A 65 -5.66 6.26 -7.75
CA GLU A 65 -6.90 7.00 -7.99
C GLU A 65 -6.70 8.17 -8.97
N ALA A 66 -5.59 8.90 -8.83
CA ALA A 66 -5.28 10.00 -9.73
C ALA A 66 -5.00 9.52 -11.17
N LEU A 67 -4.31 8.39 -11.34
CA LEU A 67 -4.07 7.80 -12.67
C LEU A 67 -5.39 7.36 -13.32
N LEU A 68 -6.25 6.66 -12.59
CA LEU A 68 -7.57 6.26 -13.05
C LEU A 68 -8.41 7.47 -13.49
N ALA A 69 -8.46 8.52 -12.65
CA ALA A 69 -9.15 9.76 -12.98
C ALA A 69 -8.57 10.45 -14.22
N SER A 70 -7.23 10.49 -14.36
CA SER A 70 -6.56 11.14 -15.50
C SER A 70 -6.88 10.50 -16.85
N LYS A 71 -7.26 9.22 -16.85
CA LYS A 71 -7.64 8.47 -18.06
C LYS A 71 -9.16 8.22 -18.14
N ASN A 72 -9.95 8.75 -17.20
CA ASN A 72 -11.39 8.51 -17.10
C ASN A 72 -11.73 7.00 -17.10
N VAL A 73 -10.95 6.21 -16.35
CA VAL A 73 -11.11 4.76 -16.20
C VAL A 73 -11.58 4.47 -14.78
N GLU A 74 -12.63 3.68 -14.64
CA GLU A 74 -13.06 3.17 -13.34
C GLU A 74 -12.17 2.00 -12.89
N ALA A 75 -11.96 1.85 -11.57
CA ALA A 75 -11.17 0.75 -11.03
C ALA A 75 -11.73 -0.64 -11.42
N SER A 76 -13.05 -0.75 -11.61
CA SER A 76 -13.74 -1.96 -12.08
C SER A 76 -13.29 -2.41 -13.47
N GLN A 77 -12.90 -1.46 -14.33
CA GLN A 77 -12.50 -1.69 -15.73
C GLN A 77 -11.04 -2.15 -15.87
N VAL A 78 -10.24 -2.12 -14.80
CA VAL A 78 -8.87 -2.63 -14.86
C VAL A 78 -8.90 -4.15 -14.80
N ASP A 79 -8.28 -4.81 -15.78
CA ASP A 79 -8.30 -6.28 -15.90
C ASP A 79 -7.29 -6.99 -15.00
N LEU A 80 -6.07 -6.43 -14.90
CA LEU A 80 -4.95 -7.07 -14.22
C LEU A 80 -4.07 -6.04 -13.50
N ILE A 81 -3.67 -6.38 -12.27
CA ILE A 81 -2.79 -5.58 -11.41
C ILE A 81 -1.51 -6.37 -11.15
N GLN A 82 -0.42 -5.96 -11.77
CA GLN A 82 0.89 -6.58 -11.56
C GLN A 82 1.68 -5.83 -10.49
N ILE A 83 1.96 -6.48 -9.37
CA ILE A 83 2.76 -5.92 -8.27
C ILE A 83 4.19 -6.44 -8.39
N ALA A 84 5.09 -5.52 -8.71
CA ALA A 84 6.52 -5.76 -8.76
C ALA A 84 7.22 -5.35 -7.45
N GLY A 85 8.46 -5.82 -7.30
CA GLY A 85 9.34 -5.53 -6.17
C GLY A 85 9.50 -6.72 -5.23
N SER A 86 10.65 -6.78 -4.55
CA SER A 86 10.96 -7.83 -3.57
C SER A 86 9.98 -7.86 -2.38
N PHE A 87 9.33 -6.73 -2.12
CA PHE A 87 8.30 -6.61 -1.08
C PHE A 87 7.04 -7.43 -1.38
N GLY A 88 6.73 -7.69 -2.67
CA GLY A 88 5.52 -8.41 -3.07
C GLY A 88 5.48 -9.89 -2.66
N TYR A 89 6.63 -10.55 -2.51
CA TYR A 89 6.71 -12.01 -2.36
C TYR A 89 6.02 -12.56 -1.08
N HIS A 90 5.84 -11.71 -0.07
CA HIS A 90 5.23 -12.10 1.21
C HIS A 90 3.92 -11.39 1.53
N LEU A 91 3.43 -10.55 0.61
CA LEU A 91 2.18 -9.83 0.80
C LEU A 91 0.98 -10.67 0.35
N ARG A 92 -0.10 -10.62 1.12
CA ARG A 92 -1.38 -11.20 0.71
C ARG A 92 -2.20 -10.12 0.02
N ALA A 93 -2.69 -10.40 -1.20
CA ALA A 93 -3.53 -9.46 -1.94
C ALA A 93 -4.70 -8.91 -1.08
N LYS A 94 -5.38 -9.80 -0.36
CA LYS A 94 -6.46 -9.44 0.58
C LYS A 94 -6.03 -8.44 1.66
N SER A 95 -4.78 -8.51 2.13
CA SER A 95 -4.27 -7.55 3.10
C SER A 95 -4.08 -6.16 2.49
N LEU A 96 -3.64 -6.06 1.24
CA LEU A 96 -3.48 -4.78 0.52
C LEU A 96 -4.83 -4.10 0.29
N ILE A 97 -5.84 -4.86 -0.10
CA ILE A 97 -7.22 -4.36 -0.20
C ILE A 97 -7.74 -3.93 1.18
N HIS A 98 -7.57 -4.77 2.20
CA HIS A 98 -8.16 -4.54 3.52
C HIS A 98 -7.58 -3.33 4.26
N ILE A 99 -6.29 -3.01 4.05
CA ILE A 99 -5.72 -1.78 4.62
C ILE A 99 -6.03 -0.54 3.76
N GLY A 100 -6.71 -0.70 2.61
CA GLY A 100 -6.99 0.39 1.69
C GLY A 100 -5.75 0.91 0.97
N LEU A 101 -4.79 0.03 0.65
CA LEU A 101 -3.65 0.36 -0.23
C LEU A 101 -4.10 0.40 -1.70
N LEU A 102 -4.99 -0.53 -2.07
CA LEU A 102 -5.52 -0.70 -3.42
C LEU A 102 -7.06 -0.66 -3.37
N PRO A 103 -7.72 -0.29 -4.49
CA PRO A 103 -9.17 -0.33 -4.60
C PRO A 103 -9.73 -1.74 -4.38
N LYS A 104 -10.94 -1.83 -3.86
CA LYS A 104 -11.62 -3.12 -3.62
C LYS A 104 -11.93 -3.85 -4.92
N GLU A 105 -12.15 -3.10 -5.98
CA GLU A 105 -12.42 -3.56 -7.34
C GLU A 105 -11.24 -4.32 -7.96
N PHE A 106 -10.05 -4.22 -7.35
CA PHE A 106 -8.86 -4.98 -7.73
C PHE A 106 -8.77 -6.34 -6.99
N GLU A 107 -9.72 -6.65 -6.11
CA GLU A 107 -9.80 -7.98 -5.50
C GLU A 107 -9.84 -9.05 -6.60
N ASP A 108 -9.08 -10.14 -6.40
CA ASP A 108 -8.89 -11.24 -7.35
C ASP A 108 -8.24 -10.89 -8.71
N LYS A 109 -7.77 -9.65 -8.90
CA LYS A 109 -7.05 -9.20 -10.12
C LYS A 109 -5.56 -8.97 -9.91
N ILE A 110 -5.00 -9.38 -8.76
CA ILE A 110 -3.63 -9.06 -8.35
C ILE A 110 -2.69 -10.24 -8.59
N GLU A 111 -1.61 -9.98 -9.33
CA GLU A 111 -0.50 -10.92 -9.55
C GLU A 111 0.82 -10.34 -9.06
N PHE A 112 1.63 -11.16 -8.39
CA PHE A 112 2.97 -10.77 -7.95
C PHE A 112 4.01 -11.24 -8.96
N VAL A 113 4.69 -10.28 -9.60
CA VAL A 113 5.64 -10.54 -10.70
C VAL A 113 7.11 -10.50 -10.25
N GLY A 114 7.34 -10.38 -8.95
CA GLY A 114 8.69 -10.36 -8.37
C GLY A 114 9.50 -9.12 -8.75
N ASN A 115 10.82 -9.25 -8.80
CA ASN A 115 11.70 -8.12 -9.13
C ASN A 115 11.84 -7.96 -10.65
N THR A 116 10.92 -7.21 -11.24
CA THR A 116 10.87 -6.93 -12.69
C THR A 116 12.04 -6.07 -13.17
N SER A 117 12.62 -5.23 -12.31
CA SER A 117 13.83 -4.46 -12.65
C SER A 117 15.02 -5.38 -12.89
N LYS A 118 15.21 -6.40 -12.04
CA LYS A 118 16.27 -7.40 -12.20
C LYS A 118 16.05 -8.26 -13.45
N THR A 119 14.85 -8.80 -13.63
CA THR A 119 14.55 -9.66 -14.79
C THR A 119 14.60 -8.87 -16.10
N GLY A 120 14.09 -7.63 -16.10
CA GLY A 120 14.18 -6.70 -17.22
C GLY A 120 15.63 -6.31 -17.55
N GLY A 121 16.47 -6.08 -16.54
CA GLY A 121 17.90 -5.82 -16.72
C GLY A 121 18.63 -6.98 -17.38
N ASN A 122 18.36 -8.21 -16.95
CA ASN A 122 18.91 -9.42 -17.58
C ASN A 122 18.45 -9.55 -19.03
N ALA A 123 17.16 -9.34 -19.31
CA ALA A 123 16.62 -9.38 -20.67
C ALA A 123 17.28 -8.31 -21.56
N PHE A 124 17.43 -7.09 -21.04
CA PHE A 124 18.09 -5.98 -21.75
C PHE A 124 19.57 -6.26 -22.04
N LEU A 125 20.29 -6.90 -21.12
CA LEU A 125 21.69 -7.24 -21.30
C LEU A 125 21.87 -8.33 -22.36
N LEU A 126 21.09 -9.41 -22.28
CA LEU A 126 21.26 -10.62 -23.06
C LEU A 126 20.56 -10.60 -24.43
N ASN A 127 19.54 -9.75 -24.60
CA ASN A 127 18.78 -9.65 -25.85
C ASN A 127 18.93 -8.26 -26.48
N THR A 128 19.69 -8.19 -27.57
CA THR A 128 19.94 -6.92 -28.29
C THR A 128 18.71 -6.38 -29.02
N SER A 129 17.82 -7.25 -29.55
CA SER A 129 16.60 -6.79 -30.23
C SER A 129 15.62 -6.16 -29.24
N PHE A 130 15.58 -6.67 -28.01
CA PHE A 130 14.76 -6.13 -26.92
C PHE A 130 15.12 -4.68 -26.57
N ARG A 131 16.37 -4.25 -26.76
CA ARG A 131 16.79 -2.86 -26.50
C ARG A 131 16.06 -1.86 -27.39
N SER A 132 15.91 -2.20 -28.67
CA SER A 132 15.20 -1.36 -29.64
C SER A 132 13.71 -1.29 -29.35
N GLU A 133 13.12 -2.39 -28.91
CA GLU A 133 11.72 -2.44 -28.46
C GLU A 133 11.50 -1.59 -27.22
N MET A 134 12.36 -1.73 -26.20
CA MET A 134 12.30 -0.92 -24.98
C MET A 134 12.43 0.57 -25.26
N LYS A 135 13.31 0.98 -26.19
CA LYS A 135 13.44 2.39 -26.59
C LYS A 135 12.10 2.94 -27.12
N LYS A 136 11.45 2.21 -28.03
CA LYS A 136 10.14 2.59 -28.59
C LYS A 136 9.02 2.58 -27.54
N LEU A 137 9.11 1.70 -26.53
CA LEU A 137 8.13 1.62 -25.46
C LEU A 137 8.24 2.84 -24.53
N VAL A 138 9.45 3.21 -24.12
CA VAL A 138 9.69 4.36 -23.23
C VAL A 138 9.20 5.66 -23.85
N GLU A 139 9.33 5.82 -25.17
CA GLU A 139 8.80 6.98 -25.91
C GLU A 139 7.27 7.14 -25.81
N LYS A 140 6.53 6.10 -25.40
CA LYS A 140 5.07 6.11 -25.21
C LYS A 140 4.64 6.28 -23.75
N VAL A 141 5.59 6.32 -22.82
CA VAL A 141 5.28 6.46 -21.38
C VAL A 141 5.05 7.93 -21.07
N GLU A 142 3.87 8.24 -20.56
CA GLU A 142 3.50 9.57 -20.09
C GLU A 142 3.67 9.65 -18.56
N VAL A 143 4.35 10.68 -18.08
CA VAL A 143 4.49 10.96 -16.64
C VAL A 143 3.34 11.85 -16.19
N VAL A 144 2.62 11.40 -15.16
CA VAL A 144 1.56 12.19 -14.53
C VAL A 144 2.10 12.79 -13.23
N GLU A 145 2.26 14.12 -13.23
CA GLU A 145 2.73 14.88 -12.06
C GLU A 145 1.60 15.06 -11.03
N LEU A 146 1.54 14.15 -10.06
CA LEU A 146 0.48 14.12 -9.05
C LEU A 146 0.40 15.39 -8.19
N ALA A 147 1.55 15.98 -7.86
CA ALA A 147 1.63 17.19 -7.03
C ALA A 147 0.95 18.41 -7.66
N ASN A 148 0.81 18.42 -8.99
CA ASN A 148 0.19 19.52 -9.73
C ASN A 148 -1.29 19.27 -10.03
N GLN A 149 -1.83 18.10 -9.67
CA GLN A 149 -3.24 17.77 -9.91
C GLN A 149 -4.14 18.51 -8.91
N PRO A 150 -5.11 19.32 -9.39
CA PRO A 150 -6.06 19.99 -8.51
C PRO A 150 -6.77 18.99 -7.58
N GLY A 151 -6.71 19.27 -6.28
CA GLY A 151 -7.35 18.43 -5.26
C GLY A 151 -6.58 17.17 -4.85
N PHE A 152 -5.34 16.98 -5.31
CA PHE A 152 -4.51 15.84 -4.91
C PHE A 152 -4.30 15.76 -3.40
N ASP A 153 -4.05 16.87 -2.70
CA ASP A 153 -3.89 16.87 -1.24
C ASP A 153 -5.14 16.34 -0.52
N ASN A 154 -6.32 16.74 -0.98
CA ASN A 154 -7.58 16.25 -0.45
C ASN A 154 -7.77 14.76 -0.74
N LEU A 155 -7.39 14.30 -1.93
CA LEU A 155 -7.40 12.89 -2.29
C LEU A 155 -6.45 12.08 -1.40
N PHE A 156 -5.21 12.55 -1.24
CA PHE A 156 -4.20 11.93 -0.38
C PHE A 156 -4.69 11.80 1.06
N VAL A 157 -5.24 12.88 1.65
CA VAL A 157 -5.79 12.86 3.01
C VAL A 157 -6.94 11.86 3.14
N LYS A 158 -7.85 11.79 2.16
CA LYS A 158 -8.92 10.77 2.12
C LYS A 158 -8.34 9.35 2.12
N CYS A 159 -7.25 9.14 1.38
CA CYS A 159 -6.57 7.85 1.29
C CYS A 159 -5.72 7.48 2.52
N LEU A 160 -5.58 8.32 3.55
CA LEU A 160 -4.83 7.97 4.77
C LEU A 160 -5.57 7.02 5.71
N SER A 161 -6.91 7.05 5.71
CA SER A 161 -7.73 6.19 6.56
C SER A 161 -7.66 4.72 6.13
N PHE A 162 -7.65 3.80 7.09
CA PHE A 162 -7.71 2.35 6.86
C PHE A 162 -9.12 1.88 6.53
#